data_AF-A0A515KJQ7-F1
#
_entry.id   AF-A0A515KJQ7-F1
#
_cell.length_a   1.000
_cell.length_b   1.000
_cell.length_c   1.000
_cell.angle_alpha   90.00
_cell.angle_beta   90.00
_cell.angle_gamma   90.00
#
_symmetry.space_group_name_H-M   'P 1'
#
loop_
_entity.id
_entity.type
_entity.pdbx_description
1 polymer ?
#
loop_
_entity_poly.entity_id
_entity_poly.type
_entity_poly.pdbx_seq_one_letter_code
_entity_poly.pdbx_strand_id
1 'polypeptide(L)'
;MLTAPAAAVAGAIETSEILDRRSAAQALAIVRDGVITGEGPTTRGRIHYSRALDADDAAWCARILTAAGVASEPVSRAEAETLFAINEAAAERSDEGAFDDLFAKAVVHHAASASGLPVPSRTVALSPDTAIESWAPTRAVGVNIEVLEWISAQMRGKRVNNRTLMTLVATIVGAATLPMAGLPKVFDIGM
;
A
#
# COMPACT_ATOMS: atom_id res chain seq x y z
N MET A 1 10.85 27.95 23.77
CA MET A 1 10.23 26.63 23.96
C MET A 1 9.17 26.47 22.87
N LEU A 2 9.49 25.76 21.78
CA LEU A 2 8.54 25.51 20.70
C LEU A 2 7.57 24.40 21.14
N THR A 3 6.30 24.76 21.28
CA THR A 3 5.19 23.81 21.42
C THR A 3 5.10 23.02 20.12
N ALA A 4 5.34 21.71 20.17
CA ALA A 4 5.06 20.82 19.06
C ALA A 4 3.56 20.95 18.68
N PRO A 5 3.20 20.95 17.39
CA PRO A 5 1.79 21.06 17.01
C PRO A 5 1.04 19.87 17.60
N ALA A 6 -0.07 20.13 18.30
CA ALA A 6 -0.87 19.11 18.99
C ALA A 6 -1.30 17.95 18.06
N ALA A 7 -1.35 18.18 16.74
CA ALA A 7 -1.58 17.16 15.71
C ALA A 7 -0.46 16.10 15.63
N ALA A 8 0.81 16.47 15.85
CA ALA A 8 1.93 15.53 15.87
C ALA A 8 1.89 14.62 17.11
N VAL A 9 1.39 15.15 18.24
CA VAL A 9 1.25 14.43 19.50
C VAL A 9 0.08 13.45 19.44
N ALA A 10 -1.07 13.84 18.88
CA ALA A 10 -2.22 12.95 18.72
C ALA A 10 -1.92 11.75 17.81
N GLY A 11 -1.25 11.98 16.68
CA GLY A 11 -0.87 10.86 15.79
C GLY A 11 0.18 9.92 16.37
N ALA A 12 1.01 10.38 17.32
CA ALA A 12 2.03 9.55 17.96
C ALA A 12 1.43 8.64 19.04
N ILE A 13 0.38 9.11 19.71
CA ILE A 13 -0.35 8.36 20.74
C ILE A 13 -1.10 7.17 20.11
N GLU A 14 -1.72 7.34 18.94
CA GLU A 14 -2.43 6.25 18.24
C GLU A 14 -1.47 5.19 17.65
N THR A 15 -0.28 5.56 17.16
CA THR A 15 0.72 4.57 16.70
C THR A 15 1.37 3.78 17.84
N SER A 16 1.31 4.29 19.08
CA SER A 16 1.87 3.62 20.26
C SER A 16 1.05 2.40 20.69
N GLU A 17 -0.20 2.28 20.24
CA GLU A 17 -1.08 1.13 20.46
C GLU A 17 -0.83 -0.01 19.46
N ILE A 18 0.01 0.22 18.45
CA ILE A 18 0.39 -0.79 17.46
C ILE A 18 1.51 -1.64 18.06
N LEU A 19 1.10 -2.70 18.75
CA LEU A 19 1.99 -3.62 19.45
C LEU A 19 2.50 -4.77 18.55
N ASP A 20 1.73 -5.15 17.54
CA ASP A 20 2.04 -6.27 16.64
C ASP A 20 1.45 -6.08 15.22
N ARG A 21 1.75 -7.02 14.31
CA ARG A 21 1.30 -6.95 12.90
C ARG A 21 -0.20 -7.10 12.75
N ARG A 22 -0.87 -7.72 13.72
CA ARG A 22 -2.33 -7.87 13.73
C ARG A 22 -3.00 -6.54 14.06
N SER A 23 -2.52 -5.84 15.09
CA SER A 23 -2.98 -4.49 15.44
C SER A 23 -2.70 -3.50 14.30
N ALA A 24 -1.57 -3.63 13.60
CA ALA A 24 -1.28 -2.83 12.42
C ALA A 24 -2.30 -3.07 11.29
N ALA A 25 -2.61 -4.33 10.97
CA ALA A 25 -3.64 -4.67 9.99
C ALA A 25 -5.04 -4.15 10.39
N GLN A 26 -5.39 -4.21 11.67
CA GLN A 26 -6.64 -3.66 12.19
C GLN A 26 -6.69 -2.13 12.08
N ALA A 27 -5.59 -1.44 12.38
CA ALA A 27 -5.48 0.01 12.21
C ALA A 27 -5.63 0.41 10.73
N LEU A 28 -5.03 -0.35 9.80
CA LEU A 28 -5.24 -0.14 8.36
C LEU A 28 -6.70 -0.37 7.95
N ALA A 29 -7.40 -1.34 8.55
CA ALA A 29 -8.82 -1.56 8.28
C ALA A 29 -9.69 -0.38 8.73
N ILE A 30 -9.30 0.33 9.80
CA ILE A 30 -9.97 1.58 10.20
C ILE A 30 -9.78 2.66 9.13
N VAL A 31 -8.59 2.77 8.53
CA VAL A 31 -8.35 3.69 7.40
C VAL A 31 -9.24 3.34 6.22
N ARG A 32 -9.30 2.05 5.86
CA ARG A 32 -10.19 1.56 4.80
C ARG A 32 -11.63 1.98 5.07
N ASP A 33 -12.11 1.76 6.28
CA ASP A 33 -13.49 2.08 6.63
C ASP A 33 -13.75 3.58 6.53
N GLY A 34 -12.80 4.42 6.96
CA GLY A 34 -12.85 5.88 6.77
C GLY A 34 -12.87 6.30 5.29
N VAL A 35 -12.07 5.65 4.43
CA VAL A 35 -12.09 5.86 2.98
C VAL A 35 -13.46 5.47 2.39
N ILE A 36 -14.06 4.36 2.85
CA ILE A 36 -15.37 3.90 2.35
C ILE A 36 -16.49 4.87 2.76
N THR A 37 -16.54 5.25 4.04
CA THR A 37 -17.64 6.06 4.60
C THR A 37 -17.51 7.53 4.26
N GLY A 38 -16.29 8.04 4.01
CA GLY A 38 -16.01 9.48 4.03
C GLY A 38 -16.05 10.08 5.45
N GLU A 39 -16.18 9.23 6.48
CA GLU A 39 -16.25 9.59 7.89
C GLU A 39 -15.28 8.70 8.68
N GLY A 40 -14.25 9.27 9.31
CA GLY A 40 -13.30 8.47 10.09
C GLY A 40 -12.30 9.32 10.90
N PRO A 41 -11.45 8.67 11.73
CA PRO A 41 -10.47 9.38 12.55
C PRO A 41 -9.42 10.14 11.72
N THR A 42 -9.20 9.76 10.45
CA THR A 42 -8.31 10.49 9.52
C THR A 42 -8.96 11.78 8.98
N THR A 43 -10.29 11.89 9.02
CA THR A 43 -11.08 13.00 8.48
C THR A 43 -10.96 14.28 9.30
N ARG A 44 -10.63 14.21 10.61
CA ARG A 44 -10.35 15.37 11.52
C ARG A 44 -11.26 16.62 11.36
N GLY A 45 -12.53 16.44 10.99
CA GLY A 45 -13.50 17.53 10.76
C GLY A 45 -13.43 18.22 9.38
N ARG A 46 -12.63 17.70 8.45
CA ARG A 46 -12.66 18.07 7.01
C ARG A 46 -13.77 17.29 6.31
N ILE A 47 -14.29 17.80 5.19
CA ILE A 47 -15.22 17.04 4.36
C ILE A 47 -14.39 16.00 3.58
N HIS A 48 -14.36 14.75 4.04
CA HIS A 48 -13.92 13.64 3.19
C HIS A 48 -15.13 13.19 2.38
N TYR A 49 -14.96 13.13 1.07
CA TYR A 49 -15.96 12.48 0.23
C TYR A 49 -15.76 10.97 0.34
N SER A 50 -16.88 10.23 0.35
CA SER A 50 -16.84 8.78 0.28
C SER A 50 -15.95 8.35 -0.90
N ARG A 51 -15.09 7.37 -0.65
CA ARG A 51 -14.11 6.82 -1.59
C ARG A 51 -12.94 7.74 -1.96
N ALA A 52 -12.73 8.85 -1.24
CA ALA A 52 -11.54 9.67 -1.40
C ALA A 52 -10.38 9.19 -0.50
N LEU A 53 -9.17 9.20 -1.04
CA LEU A 53 -7.92 8.99 -0.30
C LEU A 53 -6.99 10.17 -0.58
N ASP A 54 -6.58 10.85 0.50
CA ASP A 54 -5.70 12.02 0.43
C ASP A 54 -4.29 11.74 1.00
N ALA A 55 -3.43 12.76 0.98
CA ALA A 55 -2.06 12.65 1.46
C ALA A 55 -1.97 12.33 2.97
N ASP A 56 -2.97 12.71 3.78
CA ASP A 56 -2.99 12.41 5.21
C ASP A 56 -3.36 10.96 5.45
N ASP A 57 -4.31 10.39 4.69
CA ASP A 57 -4.63 8.96 4.72
C ASP A 57 -3.42 8.12 4.32
N ALA A 58 -2.69 8.54 3.28
CA ALA A 58 -1.45 7.91 2.82
C ALA A 58 -0.35 7.96 3.91
N ALA A 59 -0.13 9.13 4.50
CA ALA A 59 0.83 9.32 5.58
C ALA A 59 0.44 8.50 6.81
N TRP A 60 -0.85 8.35 7.09
CA TRP A 60 -1.34 7.54 8.18
C TRP A 60 -1.04 6.05 7.98
N CYS A 61 -1.28 5.52 6.79
CA CYS A 61 -0.90 4.16 6.43
C CYS A 61 0.61 3.93 6.63
N ALA A 62 1.44 4.87 6.19
CA ALA A 62 2.90 4.78 6.36
C ALA A 62 3.30 4.74 7.85
N ARG A 63 2.66 5.57 8.68
CA ARG A 63 2.90 5.59 10.14
C ARG A 63 2.51 4.28 10.81
N ILE A 64 1.38 3.69 10.43
CA ILE A 64 0.96 2.37 10.94
C ILE A 64 2.00 1.30 10.57
N LEU A 65 2.38 1.24 9.29
CA LEU A 65 3.33 0.27 8.75
C LEU A 65 4.77 0.46 9.21
N THR A 66 5.09 1.56 9.87
CA THR A 66 6.45 1.84 10.39
C THR A 66 6.49 2.03 11.90
N ALA A 67 5.36 1.80 12.60
CA ALA A 67 5.25 1.89 14.05
C ALA A 67 6.31 1.04 14.79
N ALA A 68 6.71 1.46 15.99
CA ALA A 68 7.81 0.83 16.72
C ALA A 68 7.56 -0.67 17.01
N GLY A 69 6.33 -1.05 17.38
CA GLY A 69 5.98 -2.43 17.75
C GLY A 69 6.13 -3.46 16.63
N VAL A 70 6.25 -3.00 15.38
CA VAL A 70 6.36 -3.88 14.23
C VAL A 70 7.59 -3.58 13.34
N ALA A 71 8.41 -2.57 13.71
CA ALA A 71 9.57 -2.09 12.96
C ALA A 71 10.59 -3.17 12.57
N SER A 72 10.73 -4.18 13.41
CA SER A 72 11.66 -5.30 13.26
C SER A 72 11.11 -6.47 12.45
N GLU A 73 9.82 -6.48 12.14
CA GLU A 73 9.17 -7.58 11.41
C GLU A 73 8.87 -7.20 9.96
N PRO A 74 8.94 -8.16 9.03
CA PRO A 74 8.49 -7.91 7.66
C PRO A 74 7.00 -7.63 7.55
N VAL A 75 6.60 -6.95 6.47
CA VAL A 75 5.18 -6.73 6.17
C VAL A 75 4.48 -8.09 6.07
N SER A 76 3.40 -8.24 6.83
CA SER A 76 2.55 -9.42 6.82
C SER A 76 1.64 -9.45 5.60
N ARG A 77 1.17 -10.65 5.28
CA ARG A 77 0.13 -10.84 4.27
C ARG A 77 -1.14 -10.06 4.62
N ALA A 78 -1.55 -10.04 5.89
CA ALA A 78 -2.76 -9.35 6.34
C ALA A 78 -2.67 -7.83 6.16
N GLU A 79 -1.51 -7.22 6.45
CA GLU A 79 -1.26 -5.80 6.19
C GLU A 79 -1.32 -5.51 4.68
N ALA A 80 -0.66 -6.32 3.85
CA ALA A 80 -0.67 -6.17 2.40
C ALA A 80 -2.08 -6.32 1.80
N GLU A 81 -2.85 -7.32 2.23
CA GLU A 81 -4.25 -7.53 1.82
C GLU A 81 -5.16 -6.36 2.23
N THR A 82 -4.89 -5.73 3.38
CA THR A 82 -5.63 -4.54 3.81
C THR A 82 -5.29 -3.32 2.94
N LEU A 83 -4.04 -3.15 2.52
CA LEU A 83 -3.67 -2.11 1.55
C LEU A 83 -4.33 -2.33 0.17
N PHE A 84 -4.46 -3.58 -0.29
CA PHE A 84 -5.25 -3.90 -1.49
C PHE A 84 -6.71 -3.44 -1.31
N ALA A 85 -7.30 -3.67 -0.14
CA ALA A 85 -8.68 -3.24 0.15
C ALA A 85 -8.83 -1.71 0.21
N ILE A 86 -7.84 -0.99 0.78
CA ILE A 86 -7.82 0.48 0.77
C ILE A 86 -7.72 1.00 -0.67
N ASN A 87 -6.80 0.45 -1.48
CA ASN A 87 -6.66 0.81 -2.89
C ASN A 87 -7.96 0.60 -3.67
N GLU A 88 -8.68 -0.50 -3.40
CA GLU A 88 -9.97 -0.80 -4.03
C GLU A 88 -11.09 0.15 -3.58
N ALA A 89 -11.09 0.55 -2.31
CA ALA A 89 -12.07 1.49 -1.77
C ALA A 89 -11.87 2.91 -2.35
N ALA A 90 -10.62 3.34 -2.51
CA ALA A 90 -10.24 4.68 -2.96
C ALA A 90 -10.50 4.90 -4.47
N ALA A 91 -11.68 5.40 -4.82
CA ALA A 91 -12.04 5.75 -6.20
C ALA A 91 -11.52 7.13 -6.61
N GLU A 92 -11.39 8.06 -5.65
CA GLU A 92 -10.88 9.41 -5.85
C GLU A 92 -9.55 9.56 -5.10
N ARG A 93 -8.54 10.13 -5.75
CA ARG A 93 -7.16 10.20 -5.24
C ARG A 93 -6.63 11.63 -5.33
N SER A 94 -6.10 12.13 -4.22
CA SER A 94 -5.45 13.45 -4.12
C SER A 94 -4.13 13.39 -3.35
N ASP A 95 -3.58 12.19 -3.15
CA ASP A 95 -2.34 11.91 -2.42
C ASP A 95 -1.06 12.02 -3.26
N GLU A 96 -1.16 12.51 -4.51
CA GLU A 96 -0.02 12.67 -5.44
C GLU A 96 0.77 11.36 -5.69
N GLY A 97 0.15 10.20 -5.48
CA GLY A 97 0.78 8.89 -5.65
C GLY A 97 1.56 8.39 -4.44
N ALA A 98 1.54 9.10 -3.31
CA ALA A 98 2.22 8.69 -2.08
C ALA A 98 1.74 7.33 -1.57
N PHE A 99 0.43 7.06 -1.61
CA PHE A 99 -0.09 5.76 -1.20
C PHE A 99 0.24 4.68 -2.24
N ASP A 100 0.33 5.02 -3.52
CA ASP A 100 0.68 4.07 -4.57
C ASP A 100 2.13 3.57 -4.43
N ASP A 101 3.05 4.48 -4.12
CA ASP A 101 4.44 4.13 -3.82
C ASP A 101 4.53 3.23 -2.56
N LEU A 102 3.88 3.65 -1.47
CA LEU A 102 3.83 2.88 -0.22
C LEU A 102 3.25 1.48 -0.43
N PHE A 103 2.14 1.39 -1.17
CA PHE A 103 1.45 0.14 -1.46
C PHE A 103 2.33 -0.80 -2.29
N ALA A 104 2.99 -0.30 -3.33
CA ALA A 104 3.92 -1.08 -4.14
C ALA A 104 5.07 -1.64 -3.29
N LYS A 105 5.69 -0.79 -2.47
CA LYS A 105 6.78 -1.17 -1.55
C LYS A 105 6.33 -2.22 -0.54
N ALA A 106 5.16 -2.05 0.07
CA ALA A 106 4.65 -2.99 1.06
C ALA A 106 4.35 -4.39 0.49
N VAL A 107 3.72 -4.46 -0.68
CA VAL A 107 3.42 -5.74 -1.34
C VAL A 107 4.70 -6.46 -1.74
N VAL A 108 5.66 -5.75 -2.34
CA VAL A 108 6.94 -6.34 -2.76
C VAL A 108 7.79 -6.74 -1.54
N HIS A 109 7.75 -5.98 -0.45
CA HIS A 109 8.44 -6.30 0.79
C HIS A 109 7.93 -7.61 1.39
N HIS A 110 6.59 -7.74 1.50
CA HIS A 110 5.97 -8.98 1.93
C HIS A 110 6.36 -10.14 1.00
N ALA A 111 6.28 -9.93 -0.31
CA ALA A 111 6.52 -10.97 -1.29
C ALA A 111 7.96 -11.50 -1.24
N ALA A 112 8.94 -10.59 -1.20
CA ALA A 112 10.35 -10.93 -1.09
C ALA A 112 10.63 -11.66 0.24
N SER A 113 10.15 -11.13 1.36
CA SER A 113 10.35 -11.76 2.67
C SER A 113 9.70 -13.14 2.79
N ALA A 114 8.45 -13.29 2.34
CA ALA A 114 7.73 -14.57 2.33
C ALA A 114 8.39 -15.61 1.41
N SER A 115 9.17 -15.14 0.43
CA SER A 115 9.98 -15.99 -0.44
C SER A 115 11.36 -16.33 0.14
N GLY A 116 11.66 -15.87 1.36
CA GLY A 116 12.95 -16.08 2.02
C GLY A 116 14.08 -15.18 1.50
N LEU A 117 13.76 -14.17 0.69
CA LEU A 117 14.75 -13.21 0.21
C LEU A 117 15.07 -12.18 1.30
N PRO A 118 16.32 -11.70 1.38
CA PRO A 118 16.68 -10.66 2.32
C PRO A 118 15.96 -9.36 1.94
N VAL A 119 15.33 -8.74 2.91
CA VAL A 119 14.68 -7.43 2.77
C VAL A 119 15.24 -6.47 3.82
N PRO A 120 15.37 -5.17 3.50
CA PRO A 120 15.71 -4.18 4.53
C PRO A 120 14.58 -4.07 5.55
N SER A 121 14.86 -3.40 6.67
CA SER A 121 13.80 -3.07 7.64
C SER A 121 12.71 -2.26 6.96
N ARG A 122 11.46 -2.43 7.38
CA ARG A 122 10.33 -1.74 6.75
C ARG A 122 10.41 -0.22 6.83
N THR A 123 11.05 0.35 7.87
CA THR A 123 11.28 1.80 7.96
C THR A 123 12.17 2.31 6.83
N VAL A 124 13.10 1.48 6.35
CA VAL A 124 13.92 1.78 5.17
C VAL A 124 13.14 1.45 3.90
N ALA A 125 12.61 0.23 3.79
CA ALA A 125 11.95 -0.26 2.57
C ALA A 125 10.76 0.59 2.14
N LEU A 126 9.96 1.05 3.10
CA LEU A 126 8.72 1.80 2.89
C LEU A 126 8.93 3.32 2.91
N SER A 127 10.17 3.80 3.10
CA SER A 127 10.46 5.23 3.08
C SER A 127 10.20 5.80 1.68
N PRO A 128 9.56 7.00 1.57
CA PRO A 128 9.39 7.68 0.28
C PRO A 128 10.71 7.88 -0.47
N ASP A 129 11.78 8.17 0.27
CA ASP A 129 13.11 8.45 -0.29
C ASP A 129 13.85 7.19 -0.78
N THR A 130 13.36 6.01 -0.44
CA THR A 130 13.98 4.74 -0.83
C THR A 130 13.34 4.22 -2.11
N ALA A 131 14.06 4.26 -3.23
CA ALA A 131 13.60 3.66 -4.47
C ALA A 131 13.35 2.15 -4.30
N ILE A 132 12.22 1.66 -4.78
CA ILE A 132 11.86 0.24 -4.65
C ILE A 132 12.90 -0.67 -5.33
N GLU A 133 13.45 -0.24 -6.46
CA GLU A 133 14.48 -0.95 -7.23
C GLU A 133 15.81 -1.09 -6.49
N SER A 134 16.06 -0.28 -5.46
CA SER A 134 17.30 -0.34 -4.68
C SER A 134 17.40 -1.58 -3.79
N TRP A 135 16.26 -2.21 -3.47
CA TRP A 135 16.20 -3.38 -2.59
C TRP A 135 15.29 -4.50 -3.11
N ALA A 136 14.30 -4.18 -3.95
CA ALA A 136 13.38 -5.15 -4.47
C ALA A 136 14.08 -6.14 -5.41
N PRO A 137 13.66 -7.41 -5.42
CA PRO A 137 14.10 -8.37 -6.43
C PRO A 137 13.76 -7.86 -7.83
N THR A 138 14.76 -7.58 -8.65
CA THR A 138 14.58 -7.08 -10.02
C THR A 138 14.21 -8.18 -11.03
N ARG A 139 14.23 -9.45 -10.59
CA ARG A 139 13.83 -10.62 -11.38
C ARG A 139 13.07 -11.60 -10.48
N ALA A 140 12.18 -12.39 -11.08
CA ALA A 140 11.44 -13.49 -10.47
C ALA A 140 12.30 -14.57 -9.78
N VAL A 141 13.63 -14.53 -9.97
CA VAL A 141 14.55 -15.56 -9.49
C VAL A 141 14.56 -15.55 -7.96
N GLY A 142 13.96 -16.59 -7.37
CA GLY A 142 13.88 -16.76 -5.92
C GLY A 142 12.61 -16.22 -5.28
N VAL A 143 11.64 -15.69 -6.04
CA VAL A 143 10.31 -15.37 -5.50
C VAL A 143 9.43 -16.62 -5.55
N ASN A 144 8.80 -16.96 -4.43
CA ASN A 144 7.97 -18.15 -4.27
C ASN A 144 6.73 -18.06 -5.19
N ILE A 145 6.48 -19.12 -5.96
CA ILE A 145 5.36 -19.23 -6.89
C ILE A 145 4.02 -18.97 -6.20
N GLU A 146 3.81 -19.49 -4.98
CA GLU A 146 2.57 -19.28 -4.22
C GLU A 146 2.30 -17.80 -3.93
N VAL A 147 3.37 -17.05 -3.67
CA VAL A 147 3.30 -15.60 -3.45
C VAL A 147 2.96 -14.87 -4.75
N LEU A 148 3.55 -15.29 -5.88
CA LEU A 148 3.23 -14.74 -7.20
C LEU A 148 1.78 -15.01 -7.60
N GLU A 149 1.29 -16.22 -7.34
CA GLU A 149 -0.10 -16.61 -7.58
C GLU A 149 -1.05 -15.81 -6.70
N TRP A 150 -0.72 -15.61 -5.43
CA TRP A 150 -1.50 -14.76 -4.53
C TRP A 150 -1.57 -13.31 -5.02
N ILE A 151 -0.44 -12.69 -5.40
CA ILE A 151 -0.43 -11.34 -5.97
C ILE A 151 -1.30 -11.31 -7.24
N SER A 152 -1.12 -12.28 -8.13
CA SER A 152 -1.89 -12.38 -9.37
C SER A 152 -3.39 -12.50 -9.10
N ALA A 153 -3.79 -13.25 -8.08
CA ALA A 153 -5.18 -13.39 -7.67
C ALA A 153 -5.75 -12.07 -7.12
N GLN A 154 -4.99 -11.32 -6.33
CA GLN A 154 -5.38 -9.98 -5.87
C GLN A 154 -5.57 -9.00 -7.04
N MET A 155 -4.78 -9.15 -8.11
CA MET A 155 -4.87 -8.32 -9.31
C MET A 155 -6.03 -8.72 -10.24
N ARG A 156 -6.43 -10.00 -10.29
CA ARG A 156 -7.32 -10.57 -11.33
C ARG A 156 -8.80 -10.13 -11.23
N GLY A 157 -9.22 -9.50 -10.14
CA GLY A 157 -10.62 -9.09 -9.95
C GLY A 157 -10.82 -7.63 -9.55
N LYS A 158 -9.74 -6.85 -9.45
CA LYS A 158 -9.78 -5.52 -8.82
C LYS A 158 -9.25 -4.47 -9.80
N ARG A 159 -9.88 -3.28 -9.85
CA ARG A 159 -9.34 -2.10 -10.55
C ARG A 159 -8.08 -1.63 -9.82
N VAL A 160 -6.95 -2.30 -10.07
CA VAL A 160 -5.66 -1.84 -9.54
C VAL A 160 -5.12 -0.80 -10.52
N ASN A 161 -5.25 0.47 -10.16
CA ASN A 161 -4.82 1.59 -11.01
C ASN A 161 -3.32 1.93 -10.83
N ASN A 162 -2.61 1.25 -9.92
CA ASN A 162 -1.22 1.52 -9.60
C ASN A 162 -0.27 0.94 -10.66
N ARG A 163 0.28 1.82 -11.51
CA ARG A 163 1.20 1.46 -12.60
C ARG A 163 2.52 0.90 -12.10
N THR A 164 3.08 1.41 -11.00
CA THR A 164 4.37 0.97 -10.45
C THR A 164 4.29 -0.47 -9.98
N LEU A 165 3.23 -0.82 -9.24
CA LEU A 165 2.98 -2.20 -8.84
C LEU A 165 2.71 -3.08 -10.07
N MET A 166 1.94 -2.61 -11.05
CA MET A 166 1.74 -3.38 -12.29
C MET A 166 3.04 -3.67 -13.03
N THR A 167 3.94 -2.68 -13.15
CA THR A 167 5.25 -2.86 -13.79
C THR A 167 6.10 -3.86 -13.03
N LEU A 168 6.14 -3.78 -11.70
CA LEU A 168 6.90 -4.72 -10.87
C LEU A 168 6.31 -6.13 -10.89
N VAL A 169 4.98 -6.27 -10.85
CA VAL A 169 4.32 -7.58 -11.01
C VAL A 169 4.57 -8.13 -12.42
N ALA A 170 4.57 -7.29 -13.45
CA ALA A 170 4.92 -7.72 -14.81
C ALA A 170 6.35 -8.27 -14.91
N THR A 171 7.30 -7.66 -14.21
CA THR A 171 8.70 -8.10 -14.20
C THR A 171 8.93 -9.31 -13.30
N ILE A 172 8.17 -9.46 -12.21
CA ILE A 172 8.31 -10.54 -11.23
C ILE A 172 7.50 -11.79 -11.63
N VAL A 173 6.27 -11.68 -12.12
CA VAL A 173 5.46 -12.84 -12.55
C VAL A 173 5.74 -13.22 -14.01
N GLY A 174 6.41 -12.34 -14.75
CA GLY A 174 6.57 -12.45 -16.20
C GLY A 174 5.30 -12.01 -16.94
N ALA A 175 5.47 -11.40 -18.10
CA ALA A 175 4.38 -10.80 -18.90
C ALA A 175 3.24 -11.77 -19.31
N ALA A 176 3.33 -13.06 -19.00
CA ALA A 176 2.42 -14.10 -19.46
C ALA A 176 1.20 -14.34 -18.56
N THR A 177 1.14 -13.81 -17.33
CA THR A 177 0.02 -14.06 -16.40
C THR A 177 -0.82 -12.83 -16.04
N LEU A 178 -0.43 -11.65 -16.52
CA LEU A 178 -1.24 -10.44 -16.37
C LEU A 178 -2.48 -10.55 -17.26
N PRO A 179 -3.70 -10.28 -16.73
CA PRO A 179 -4.83 -10.07 -17.60
C PRO A 179 -4.56 -8.80 -18.41
N MET A 180 -4.46 -8.96 -19.74
CA MET A 180 -4.51 -7.86 -20.70
C MET A 180 -5.91 -7.24 -20.64
N ALA A 181 -6.17 -6.43 -19.60
CA ALA A 181 -7.38 -5.67 -19.48
C ALA A 181 -7.26 -4.42 -20.38
N GLY A 182 -7.82 -4.54 -21.58
CA GLY A 182 -8.35 -3.44 -22.39
C GLY A 182 -7.42 -2.25 -22.64
N LEU A 183 -6.69 -2.30 -23.76
CA LEU A 183 -6.31 -1.06 -24.44
C LEU A 183 -7.57 -0.19 -24.61
N PRO A 184 -7.54 1.12 -24.27
CA PRO A 184 -8.63 2.01 -24.63
C PRO A 184 -8.74 1.98 -26.15
N LYS A 185 -9.90 1.57 -26.67
CA LYS A 185 -10.23 1.68 -28.09
C LYS A 185 -10.21 3.17 -28.43
N VAL A 186 -9.09 3.61 -28.98
CA VAL A 186 -8.99 4.90 -29.66
C VAL A 186 -9.51 4.68 -31.08
N PHE A 187 -10.36 5.61 -31.52
CA PHE A 187 -10.94 5.78 -32.86
C PHE A 187 -12.23 5.00 -33.16
N ASP A 188 -13.35 5.67 -32.88
CA ASP A 188 -14.49 5.68 -33.80
C ASP A 188 -14.71 7.15 -34.23
N ILE A 189 -14.16 7.50 -35.39
CA ILE A 189 -14.49 8.72 -36.17
C ILE A 189 -14.74 8.20 -37.58
N GLY A 190 -16.00 8.07 -37.94
CA GLY A 190 -16.43 7.68 -39.27
C GLY A 190 -17.90 8.00 -39.46
N MET A 191 -18.15 9.25 -39.84
CA MET A 191 -19.36 9.67 -40.55
C MET A 191 -19.23 9.25 -42.02
#